data_AF-A0A961F0Y3-F1
#
_entry.id   AF-A0A961F0Y3-F1
#
_cell.length_a   1.000
_cell.length_b   1.000
_cell.length_c   1.000
_cell.angle_alpha   90.00
_cell.angle_beta   90.00
_cell.angle_gamma   90.00
#
_symmetry.space_group_name_H-M   'P 1'
#
loop_
_entity.id
_entity.type
_entity.pdbx_description
1 polymer ?
#
loop_
_entity_poly.entity_id
_entity_poly.type
_entity_poly.pdbx_seq_one_letter_code
_entity_poly.pdbx_strand_id
1 'polypeptide(L)'
;MSTRDDNLKYLVEQVEDDVPVFFEQLTDDQLNDLSSFTRAVVAQHTAGLDRLFESAAAVVKLIPDFILQSMIPRYIDPPIAARISEKMNIKEVRSLAAGLSAEYAAQTALYLNHRLAAEVLSGLSDRKAAAVLQLILSARPVIVLEMMEFLPEKTLKILRSLDLSVFRTMELHSPDHRATVDRLLSA
;
A
#
# COMPACT_ATOMS: atom_id res chain seq x y z
N MET A 1 -8.95 -21.29 1.49
CA MET A 1 -9.11 -20.39 2.64
C MET A 1 -10.55 -20.53 3.12
N SER A 2 -10.81 -20.45 4.44
CA SER A 2 -12.18 -20.54 4.96
C SER A 2 -12.90 -19.20 4.80
N THR A 3 -14.22 -19.21 4.62
CA THR A 3 -15.04 -17.99 4.51
C THR A 3 -14.89 -17.06 5.73
N ARG A 4 -14.56 -17.62 6.89
CA ARG A 4 -14.23 -16.88 8.11
C ARG A 4 -12.95 -16.07 7.94
N ASP A 5 -11.88 -16.71 7.46
CA ASP A 5 -10.57 -16.07 7.26
C ASP A 5 -10.68 -14.91 6.26
N ASP A 6 -11.46 -15.09 5.19
CA ASP A 6 -11.69 -14.06 4.17
C ASP A 6 -12.47 -12.86 4.74
N ASN A 7 -13.44 -13.10 5.61
CA ASN A 7 -14.23 -12.05 6.25
C ASN A 7 -13.43 -11.27 7.30
N LEU A 8 -12.63 -11.95 8.13
CA LEU A 8 -11.71 -11.30 9.06
C LEU A 8 -10.66 -10.48 8.29
N LYS A 9 -10.04 -11.07 7.28
CA LYS A 9 -9.08 -10.39 6.41
C LYS A 9 -9.66 -9.11 5.82
N TYR A 10 -10.86 -9.18 5.24
CA TYR A 10 -11.53 -8.00 4.68
C TYR A 10 -11.70 -6.88 5.72
N LEU A 11 -12.17 -7.21 6.92
CA LEU A 11 -12.42 -6.23 7.97
C LEU A 11 -11.12 -5.61 8.52
N VAL A 12 -10.06 -6.43 8.68
CA VAL A 12 -8.71 -5.96 9.04
C VAL A 12 -8.19 -4.98 8.00
N GLU A 13 -8.37 -5.29 6.71
CA GLU A 13 -7.94 -4.42 5.60
C GLU A 13 -8.69 -3.07 5.54
N GLN A 14 -9.81 -2.89 6.26
CA GLN A 14 -10.56 -1.62 6.27
C GLN A 14 -10.01 -0.59 7.25
N VAL A 15 -9.17 -0.99 8.20
CA VAL A 15 -8.69 -0.12 9.30
C VAL A 15 -7.18 -0.12 9.36
N GLU A 16 -6.62 1.02 9.78
CA GLU A 16 -5.17 1.16 9.96
C GLU A 16 -4.70 0.67 11.34
N ASP A 17 -5.64 0.44 12.25
CA ASP A 17 -5.44 0.05 13.66
C ASP A 17 -5.77 -1.42 13.90
N ASP A 18 -5.37 -1.93 15.07
CA ASP A 18 -5.67 -3.29 15.50
C ASP A 18 -7.18 -3.55 15.52
N VAL A 19 -7.57 -4.72 15.00
CA VAL A 19 -8.96 -5.14 14.99
C VAL A 19 -9.43 -5.41 16.42
N PRO A 20 -10.65 -4.97 16.80
CA PRO A 20 -11.17 -5.23 18.14
C PRO A 20 -11.20 -6.73 18.46
N VAL A 21 -10.68 -7.10 19.64
CA VAL A 21 -10.57 -8.50 20.11
C VAL A 21 -11.91 -9.24 20.08
N PHE A 22 -13.04 -8.54 20.15
CA PHE A 22 -14.36 -9.17 20.07
C PHE A 22 -14.66 -9.82 18.71
N PHE A 23 -13.95 -9.46 17.64
CA PHE A 23 -14.14 -10.07 16.32
C PHE A 23 -13.81 -11.57 16.34
N GLU A 24 -12.86 -11.99 17.18
CA GLU A 24 -12.53 -13.41 17.39
C GLU A 24 -13.66 -14.17 18.09
N GLN A 25 -14.52 -13.47 18.83
CA GLN A 25 -15.63 -14.04 19.60
C GLN A 25 -16.92 -14.18 18.77
N LEU A 26 -16.96 -13.61 17.55
CA LEU A 26 -18.12 -13.69 16.67
C LEU A 26 -18.24 -15.10 16.07
N THR A 27 -19.48 -15.61 16.02
CA THR A 27 -19.80 -16.79 15.22
C THR A 27 -19.61 -16.49 13.73
N ASP A 28 -19.51 -17.54 12.91
CA ASP A 28 -19.30 -17.35 11.46
C ASP A 28 -20.45 -16.58 10.81
N ASP A 29 -21.69 -16.82 11.24
CA ASP A 29 -22.87 -16.07 10.77
C ASP A 29 -22.80 -14.59 11.17
N GLN A 30 -22.44 -14.30 12.44
CA GLN A 30 -22.30 -12.93 12.93
C GLN A 30 -21.18 -12.17 12.23
N LEU A 31 -20.05 -12.85 11.99
CA LEU A 31 -18.93 -12.27 11.25
C LEU A 31 -19.31 -12.00 9.79
N ASN A 32 -20.09 -12.89 9.18
CA ASN A 32 -20.59 -12.71 7.83
C ASN A 32 -21.58 -11.53 7.72
N ASP A 33 -22.48 -11.39 8.69
CA ASP A 33 -23.41 -10.27 8.77
C ASP A 33 -22.67 -8.94 8.98
N LEU A 34 -21.68 -8.91 9.87
CA LEU A 34 -20.83 -7.73 10.11
C LEU A 34 -20.03 -7.37 8.86
N SER A 35 -19.39 -8.34 8.21
CA SER A 35 -18.66 -8.15 6.95
C SER A 35 -19.59 -7.56 5.88
N SER A 36 -20.79 -8.12 5.72
CA SER A 36 -21.79 -7.67 4.74
C SER A 36 -22.27 -6.25 5.03
N PHE A 37 -22.55 -5.92 6.29
CA PHE A 37 -22.94 -4.57 6.70
C PHE A 37 -21.82 -3.55 6.45
N THR A 38 -20.58 -3.87 6.86
CA THR A 38 -19.42 -3.01 6.62
C THR A 38 -19.19 -2.78 5.13
N ARG A 39 -19.32 -3.82 4.28
CA ARG A 39 -19.27 -3.68 2.82
C ARG A 39 -20.33 -2.71 2.30
N ALA A 40 -21.56 -2.79 2.79
CA ALA A 40 -22.64 -1.90 2.38
C ALA A 40 -22.37 -0.45 2.79
N VAL A 41 -21.90 -0.21 4.03
CA VAL A 41 -21.53 1.12 4.53
C VAL A 41 -20.38 1.70 3.70
N VAL A 42 -19.29 0.95 3.52
CA VAL A 42 -18.15 1.39 2.71
C VAL A 42 -18.59 1.69 1.28
N ALA A 43 -19.39 0.82 0.66
CA ALA A 43 -19.91 1.03 -0.70
C ALA A 43 -20.77 2.29 -0.79
N GLN A 44 -21.61 2.56 0.21
CA GLN A 44 -22.44 3.76 0.24
C GLN A 44 -21.59 5.03 0.36
N HIS A 45 -20.57 5.04 1.22
CA HIS A 45 -19.72 6.20 1.44
C HIS A 45 -18.67 6.42 0.35
N THR A 46 -18.32 5.38 -0.41
CA THR A 46 -17.39 5.47 -1.54
C THR A 46 -18.08 5.56 -2.89
N ALA A 47 -19.42 5.50 -2.92
CA ALA A 47 -20.22 5.61 -4.13
C ALA A 47 -19.89 6.91 -4.88
N GLY A 48 -19.47 6.77 -6.15
CA GLY A 48 -19.13 7.89 -7.01
C GLY A 48 -17.70 8.44 -6.85
N LEU A 49 -16.94 8.04 -5.81
CA LEU A 49 -15.54 8.43 -5.68
C LEU A 49 -14.67 7.84 -6.79
N ASP A 50 -15.00 6.65 -7.29
CA ASP A 50 -14.27 6.07 -8.42
C ASP A 50 -14.29 6.98 -9.66
N ARG A 51 -15.46 7.51 -10.02
CA ARG A 51 -15.58 8.46 -11.14
C ARG A 51 -14.85 9.77 -10.85
N LEU A 52 -14.81 10.20 -9.59
CA LEU A 52 -14.05 11.38 -9.17
C LEU A 52 -12.55 11.15 -9.38
N PHE A 53 -12.01 9.99 -8.97
CA PHE A 53 -10.60 9.65 -9.17
C PHE A 53 -10.25 9.46 -10.65
N GLU A 54 -11.14 8.86 -11.45
CA GLU A 54 -10.99 8.79 -12.91
C GLU A 54 -10.94 10.17 -13.55
N SER A 55 -11.83 11.07 -13.13
CA SER A 55 -11.85 12.46 -13.60
C SER A 55 -10.60 13.22 -13.19
N ALA A 56 -10.15 13.06 -11.94
CA ALA A 56 -8.93 13.67 -11.45
C ALA A 56 -7.71 13.16 -12.23
N ALA A 57 -7.60 11.86 -12.49
CA ALA A 57 -6.54 11.28 -13.31
C ALA A 57 -6.54 11.84 -14.74
N ALA A 58 -7.72 12.08 -15.33
CA ALA A 58 -7.83 12.74 -16.63
C ALA A 58 -7.33 14.19 -16.61
N VAL A 59 -7.64 14.94 -15.55
CA VAL A 59 -7.18 16.34 -15.38
C VAL A 59 -5.68 16.39 -15.15
N VAL A 60 -5.12 15.52 -14.32
CA VAL A 60 -3.69 15.43 -14.01
C VAL A 60 -2.87 15.27 -15.30
N LYS A 61 -3.35 14.50 -16.28
CA LYS A 61 -2.67 14.31 -17.59
C LYS A 61 -2.50 15.59 -18.40
N LEU A 62 -3.30 16.63 -18.13
CA LEU A 62 -3.24 17.91 -18.83
C LEU A 62 -2.22 18.87 -18.20
N ILE A 63 -1.73 18.55 -17.00
CA ILE A 63 -0.84 19.42 -16.22
C ILE A 63 0.60 18.88 -16.35
N PRO A 64 1.58 19.73 -16.69
CA PRO A 64 2.99 19.32 -16.73
C PRO A 64 3.50 18.76 -15.40
N ASP A 65 4.32 17.70 -15.46
CA ASP A 65 4.83 16.98 -14.29
C ASP A 65 5.48 17.87 -13.24
N PHE A 66 6.28 18.87 -13.62
CA PHE A 66 6.95 19.75 -12.65
C PHE A 66 5.96 20.59 -11.82
N ILE A 67 4.81 20.94 -12.41
CA ILE A 67 3.74 21.66 -11.70
C ILE A 67 3.08 20.70 -10.71
N LEU A 68 2.71 19.50 -11.18
CA LEU A 68 2.14 18.46 -10.34
C LEU A 68 3.05 18.11 -9.16
N GLN A 69 4.34 17.92 -9.39
CA GLN A 69 5.34 17.60 -8.37
C GLN A 69 5.43 18.67 -7.28
N SER A 70 5.14 19.94 -7.61
CA SER A 70 5.11 21.03 -6.64
C SER A 70 3.77 21.18 -5.91
N MET A 71 2.66 20.83 -6.58
CA MET A 71 1.31 21.03 -6.08
C MET A 71 0.81 19.85 -5.26
N ILE A 72 1.04 18.63 -5.74
CA ILE A 72 0.48 17.41 -5.15
C ILE A 72 0.84 17.30 -3.66
N PRO A 73 2.12 17.42 -3.24
CA PRO A 73 2.46 17.33 -1.81
C PRO A 73 1.84 18.41 -0.92
N ARG A 74 1.34 19.51 -1.50
CA ARG A 74 0.76 20.64 -0.78
C ARG A 74 -0.75 20.56 -0.61
N TYR A 75 -1.42 19.89 -1.54
CA TYR A 75 -2.88 19.98 -1.69
C TYR A 75 -3.58 18.63 -1.79
N ILE A 76 -2.84 17.56 -1.98
CA ILE A 76 -3.40 16.23 -2.14
C ILE A 76 -2.78 15.35 -1.06
N ASP A 77 -3.64 14.75 -0.24
CA ASP A 77 -3.18 13.81 0.77
C ASP A 77 -2.71 12.50 0.10
N PRO A 78 -1.71 11.81 0.68
CA PRO A 78 -1.17 10.57 0.12
C PRO A 78 -2.21 9.48 -0.23
N PRO A 79 -3.25 9.21 0.59
CA PRO A 79 -4.30 8.25 0.22
C PRO A 79 -5.05 8.66 -1.05
N ILE A 80 -5.35 9.96 -1.21
CA ILE A 80 -6.04 10.47 -2.40
C ILE A 80 -5.13 10.37 -3.63
N ALA A 81 -3.85 10.71 -3.48
CA ALA A 81 -2.88 10.56 -4.56
C ALA A 81 -2.71 9.09 -4.98
N ALA A 82 -2.76 8.14 -4.04
CA ALA A 82 -2.73 6.72 -4.34
C ALA A 82 -3.95 6.30 -5.18
N ARG A 83 -5.16 6.71 -4.77
CA ARG A 83 -6.41 6.40 -5.50
C ARG A 83 -6.45 7.02 -6.90
N ILE A 84 -5.91 8.22 -7.08
CA ILE A 84 -5.76 8.83 -8.41
C ILE A 84 -4.75 8.03 -9.24
N SER A 85 -3.61 7.64 -8.64
CA SER A 85 -2.56 6.88 -9.32
C SER A 85 -3.04 5.52 -9.82
N GLU A 86 -3.97 4.87 -9.11
CA GLU A 86 -4.61 3.61 -9.54
C GLU A 86 -5.42 3.76 -10.84
N LYS A 87 -5.81 4.99 -11.22
CA LYS A 87 -6.54 5.28 -12.47
C LYS A 87 -5.61 5.78 -13.59
N MET A 88 -4.32 5.90 -13.32
CA MET A 88 -3.30 6.36 -14.27
C MET A 88 -2.53 5.16 -14.85
N ASN A 89 -1.87 5.34 -15.99
CA ASN A 89 -0.97 4.30 -16.48
C ASN A 89 0.37 4.33 -15.74
N ILE A 90 1.05 3.19 -15.68
CA ILE A 90 2.29 3.05 -14.90
C ILE A 90 3.39 4.05 -15.31
N LYS A 91 3.45 4.45 -16.58
CA LYS A 91 4.46 5.41 -17.07
C LYS A 91 4.22 6.80 -16.47
N GLU A 92 2.97 7.24 -16.43
CA GLU A 92 2.57 8.52 -15.81
C GLU A 92 2.89 8.51 -14.31
N VAL A 93 2.47 7.45 -13.60
CA VAL A 93 2.70 7.34 -12.15
C VAL A 93 4.20 7.33 -11.83
N ARG A 94 5.01 6.60 -12.59
CA ARG A 94 6.48 6.58 -12.42
C ARG A 94 7.12 7.94 -12.67
N SER A 95 6.72 8.63 -13.74
CA SER A 95 7.25 9.97 -14.06
C SER A 95 6.98 10.96 -12.94
N LEU A 96 5.75 10.95 -12.44
CA LEU A 96 5.35 11.79 -11.33
C LEU A 96 6.10 11.43 -10.05
N ALA A 97 6.09 10.14 -9.67
CA ALA A 97 6.77 9.63 -8.49
C ALA A 97 8.27 9.92 -8.51
N ALA A 98 8.93 9.98 -9.68
CA ALA A 98 10.35 10.29 -9.80
C ALA A 98 10.71 11.71 -9.33
N GLY A 99 9.80 12.69 -9.43
CA GLY A 99 10.05 14.06 -8.97
C GLY A 99 9.47 14.43 -7.61
N LEU A 100 8.65 13.58 -6.99
CA LEU A 100 8.15 13.80 -5.62
C LEU A 100 9.24 13.58 -4.55
N SER A 101 9.05 14.00 -3.31
CA SER A 101 9.98 13.65 -2.23
C SER A 101 9.90 12.15 -1.88
N ALA A 102 10.94 11.62 -1.23
CA ALA A 102 10.91 10.22 -0.78
C ALA A 102 9.84 10.01 0.30
N GLU A 103 9.64 11.00 1.17
CA GLU A 103 8.65 11.02 2.23
C GLU A 103 7.24 10.92 1.67
N TYR A 104 6.89 11.78 0.71
CA TYR A 104 5.57 11.78 0.12
C TYR A 104 5.32 10.52 -0.71
N ALA A 105 6.32 10.05 -1.45
CA ALA A 105 6.24 8.80 -2.20
C ALA A 105 6.05 7.59 -1.28
N ALA A 106 6.74 7.54 -0.14
CA ALA A 106 6.59 6.49 0.87
C ALA A 106 5.18 6.50 1.48
N GLN A 107 4.70 7.66 1.91
CA GLN A 107 3.35 7.80 2.45
C GLN A 107 2.28 7.39 1.43
N THR A 108 2.46 7.76 0.16
CA THR A 108 1.52 7.40 -0.90
C THR A 108 1.55 5.89 -1.16
N ALA A 109 2.72 5.27 -1.14
CA ALA A 109 2.88 3.85 -1.37
C ALA A 109 2.20 2.97 -0.32
N LEU A 110 1.95 3.47 0.90
CA LEU A 110 1.18 2.76 1.94
C LEU A 110 -0.28 2.50 1.54
N TYR A 111 -0.81 3.26 0.57
CA TYR A 111 -2.20 3.19 0.13
C TYR A 111 -2.38 2.66 -1.29
N LEU A 112 -1.27 2.38 -1.99
CA LEU A 112 -1.30 1.79 -3.32
C LEU A 112 -1.53 0.28 -3.21
N ASN A 113 -2.23 -0.29 -4.18
CA ASN A 113 -2.13 -1.73 -4.42
C ASN A 113 -0.65 -2.16 -4.49
N HIS A 114 -0.30 -3.26 -3.80
CA HIS A 114 1.06 -3.76 -3.63
C HIS A 114 1.81 -3.96 -4.94
N ARG A 115 1.13 -4.42 -6.00
CA ARG A 115 1.71 -4.57 -7.34
C ARG A 115 2.08 -3.21 -7.93
N LEU A 116 1.17 -2.25 -7.88
CA LEU A 116 1.42 -0.90 -8.40
C LEU A 116 2.53 -0.20 -7.61
N ALA A 117 2.52 -0.33 -6.28
CA ALA A 117 3.58 0.19 -5.42
C ALA A 117 4.96 -0.38 -5.81
N ALA A 118 5.04 -1.70 -6.01
CA ALA A 118 6.27 -2.38 -6.44
C ALA A 118 6.72 -1.92 -7.83
N GLU A 119 5.78 -1.78 -8.77
CA GLU A 119 6.08 -1.25 -10.10
C GLU A 119 6.59 0.18 -10.06
N VAL A 120 6.02 1.05 -9.23
CA VAL A 120 6.47 2.44 -9.06
C VAL A 120 7.87 2.47 -8.48
N LEU A 121 8.13 1.77 -7.38
CA LEU A 121 9.45 1.68 -6.74
C LEU A 121 10.54 1.23 -7.72
N SER A 122 10.22 0.26 -8.57
CA SER A 122 11.14 -0.28 -9.56
C SER A 122 11.52 0.70 -10.66
N GLY A 123 10.71 1.73 -10.86
CA GLY A 123 10.99 2.83 -11.79
C GLY A 123 11.82 3.97 -11.19
N LEU A 124 12.07 3.96 -9.88
CA LEU A 124 12.85 5.00 -9.20
C LEU A 124 14.36 4.73 -9.31
N SER A 125 15.16 5.78 -9.07
CA SER A 125 16.61 5.62 -8.90
C SER A 125 16.91 4.84 -7.61
N ASP A 126 18.00 4.08 -7.60
CA ASP A 126 18.34 3.17 -6.49
C ASP A 126 18.37 3.89 -5.13
N ARG A 127 18.97 5.09 -5.10
CA ARG A 127 19.01 5.94 -3.91
C ARG A 127 17.61 6.32 -3.41
N LYS A 128 16.70 6.64 -4.33
CA LYS A 128 15.34 7.05 -3.97
C LYS A 128 14.49 5.86 -3.57
N ALA A 129 14.59 4.74 -4.31
CA ALA A 129 13.94 3.49 -3.95
C ALA A 129 14.35 3.03 -2.55
N ALA A 130 15.64 3.10 -2.21
CA ALA A 130 16.16 2.80 -0.87
C ALA A 130 15.53 3.69 0.19
N ALA A 131 15.49 5.01 -0.02
CA ALA A 131 14.89 5.95 0.92
C ALA A 131 13.40 5.71 1.12
N VAL A 132 12.64 5.47 0.04
CA VAL A 132 11.21 5.18 0.11
C VAL A 132 10.96 3.86 0.85
N LEU A 133 11.69 2.79 0.52
CA LEU A 133 11.58 1.50 1.18
C LEU A 133 11.90 1.58 2.67
N GLN A 134 12.93 2.32 3.06
CA GLN A 134 13.29 2.51 4.47
C GLN A 134 12.15 3.21 5.24
N LEU A 135 11.52 4.22 4.64
CA LEU A 135 10.41 4.95 5.26
C LEU A 135 9.15 4.07 5.39
N ILE A 136 8.83 3.27 4.37
CA ILE A 136 7.73 2.30 4.44
C ILE A 136 8.03 1.26 5.53
N LEU A 137 9.26 0.74 5.55
CA LEU A 137 9.69 -0.26 6.53
C LEU A 137 9.59 0.27 7.96
N SER A 138 9.93 1.54 8.20
CA SER A 138 9.78 2.17 9.51
C SER A 138 8.33 2.47 9.90
N ALA A 139 7.43 2.66 8.93
CA ALA A 139 6.03 3.01 9.18
C ALA A 139 5.10 1.79 9.26
N ARG A 140 5.14 0.90 8.27
CA ARG A 140 4.33 -0.32 8.16
C ARG A 140 5.15 -1.45 7.51
N PRO A 141 5.96 -2.19 8.29
CA PRO A 141 6.83 -3.25 7.76
C PRO A 141 6.08 -4.34 6.99
N VAL A 142 4.84 -4.65 7.40
CA VAL A 142 3.99 -5.67 6.75
C VAL A 142 3.77 -5.36 5.26
N ILE A 143 3.53 -4.09 4.91
CA ILE A 143 3.31 -3.68 3.52
C ILE A 143 4.53 -4.01 2.66
N VAL A 144 5.75 -3.88 3.19
CA VAL A 144 6.96 -4.27 2.48
C VAL A 144 6.94 -5.76 2.16
N LEU A 145 6.56 -6.61 3.11
CA LEU A 145 6.46 -8.07 2.91
C LEU A 145 5.44 -8.42 1.83
N GLU A 146 4.28 -7.77 1.86
CA GLU A 146 3.20 -8.00 0.88
C GLU A 146 3.60 -7.50 -0.52
N MET A 147 4.46 -6.49 -0.62
CA MET A 147 4.99 -6.01 -1.90
C MET A 147 6.11 -6.90 -2.48
N MET A 148 6.80 -7.69 -1.65
CA MET A 148 8.01 -8.43 -2.05
C MET A 148 7.79 -9.34 -3.25
N GLU A 149 6.62 -9.96 -3.38
CA GLU A 149 6.32 -10.87 -4.50
C GLU A 149 6.29 -10.17 -5.87
N PHE A 150 6.09 -8.86 -5.88
CA PHE A 150 6.03 -8.04 -7.10
C PHE A 150 7.32 -7.26 -7.36
N LEU A 151 8.23 -7.20 -6.39
CA LEU A 151 9.48 -6.47 -6.54
C LEU A 151 10.45 -7.25 -7.43
N PRO A 152 11.04 -6.61 -8.46
CA PRO A 152 12.07 -7.22 -9.27
C PRO A 152 13.36 -7.38 -8.45
N GLU A 153 14.21 -8.33 -8.86
CA GLU A 153 15.43 -8.69 -8.14
C GLU A 153 16.35 -7.49 -7.85
N LYS A 154 16.40 -6.49 -8.75
CA LYS A 154 17.16 -5.25 -8.51
C LYS A 154 16.67 -4.52 -7.26
N THR A 155 15.35 -4.36 -7.11
CA THR A 155 14.75 -3.66 -5.96
C THR A 155 14.81 -4.52 -4.70
N LEU A 156 14.71 -5.85 -4.83
CA LEU A 156 14.92 -6.77 -3.71
C LEU A 156 16.35 -6.68 -3.16
N LYS A 157 17.37 -6.53 -4.01
CA LYS A 157 18.75 -6.29 -3.56
C LYS A 157 18.90 -4.99 -2.78
N ILE A 158 18.19 -3.93 -3.19
CA ILE A 158 18.15 -2.68 -2.44
C ILE A 158 17.52 -2.93 -1.07
N LEU A 159 16.36 -3.59 -1.00
CA LEU A 159 15.69 -3.92 0.24
C LEU A 159 16.59 -4.72 1.20
N ARG A 160 17.30 -5.74 0.70
CA ARG A 160 18.25 -6.55 1.50
C ARG A 160 19.43 -5.75 2.05
N SER A 161 19.76 -4.60 1.46
CA SER A 161 20.82 -3.71 1.95
C SER A 161 20.37 -2.75 3.05
N LEU A 162 19.07 -2.70 3.35
CA LEU A 162 18.49 -1.84 4.38
C LEU A 162 18.55 -2.50 5.77
N ASP A 163 18.26 -1.72 6.81
CA ASP A 163 18.12 -2.25 8.16
C ASP A 163 16.77 -2.98 8.31
N LEU A 164 16.83 -4.32 8.28
CA LEU A 164 15.69 -5.21 8.40
C LEU A 164 15.44 -5.69 9.84
N SER A 165 16.07 -5.08 10.84
CA SER A 165 15.94 -5.47 12.25
C SER A 165 14.51 -5.43 12.77
N VAL A 166 13.66 -4.54 12.23
CA VAL A 166 12.24 -4.44 12.58
C VAL A 166 11.49 -5.77 12.41
N PHE A 167 11.86 -6.58 11.42
CA PHE A 167 11.23 -7.88 11.19
C PHE A 167 11.60 -8.93 12.25
N ARG A 168 12.71 -8.73 12.98
CA ARG A 168 13.13 -9.65 14.04
C ARG A 168 12.37 -9.44 15.35
N THR A 169 11.85 -8.23 15.55
CA THR A 169 11.11 -7.85 16.76
C THR A 169 9.61 -7.82 16.55
N MET A 170 9.15 -7.93 15.31
CA MET A 170 7.72 -7.96 14.98
C MET A 170 7.09 -9.32 15.31
N GLU A 171 5.95 -9.30 15.98
CA GLU A 171 5.09 -10.47 16.06
C GLU A 171 4.33 -10.64 14.74
N LEU A 172 4.65 -11.69 13.99
CA LEU A 172 3.99 -12.01 12.72
C LEU A 172 2.98 -13.14 12.93
N HIS A 173 1.70 -12.79 12.86
CA HIS A 173 0.61 -13.76 13.01
C HIS A 173 0.40 -14.61 11.75
N SER A 174 0.76 -14.10 10.57
CA SER A 174 0.65 -14.83 9.30
C SER A 174 1.83 -15.81 9.09
N PRO A 175 1.57 -17.11 8.84
CA PRO A 175 2.60 -18.08 8.44
C PRO A 175 3.36 -17.66 7.19
N ASP A 176 2.67 -17.06 6.20
CA ASP A 176 3.27 -16.62 4.93
C ASP A 176 4.23 -15.44 5.14
N HIS A 177 3.89 -14.53 6.05
CA HIS A 177 4.78 -13.42 6.41
C HIS A 177 6.04 -13.92 7.12
N ARG A 178 5.91 -14.89 8.04
CA ARG A 178 7.07 -15.52 8.68
C ARG A 178 8.00 -16.19 7.67
N ALA A 179 7.44 -17.00 6.77
CA ALA A 179 8.22 -17.66 5.72
C ALA A 179 8.91 -16.65 4.77
N THR A 180 8.28 -15.50 4.54
CA THR A 180 8.86 -14.43 3.71
C THR A 180 10.00 -13.71 4.41
N VAL A 181 9.86 -13.42 5.71
CA VAL A 181 10.94 -12.85 6.54
C VAL A 181 12.12 -13.81 6.65
N ASP A 182 11.87 -15.10 6.87
CA ASP A 182 12.95 -16.11 6.95
C ASP A 182 13.77 -16.15 5.67
N ARG A 183 13.10 -16.17 4.50
CA ARG A 183 13.76 -16.08 3.20
C ARG A 183 14.57 -14.79 3.05
N LEU A 184 14.02 -13.65 3.47
CA LEU A 184 14.67 -12.35 3.36
C LEU A 184 15.92 -12.25 4.24
N LEU A 185 15.88 -12.79 5.46
CA LEU A 185 16.99 -12.72 6.43
C LEU A 185 18.06 -13.81 6.22
N SER A 186 17.72 -14.87 5.48
CA SER A 186 18.65 -15.97 5.14
C SER A 186 19.52 -15.72 3.90
N ALA A 187 19.19 -14.71 3.10
CA ALA A 187 19.82 -14.37 1.81
C ALA A 187 20.85 -13.23 1.95
#